data_AF-A0A3N1URL2-F1
#
_entry.id   AF-A0A3N1URL2-F1
#
_cell.length_a   1.000
_cell.length_b   1.000
_cell.length_c   1.000
_cell.angle_alpha   90.00
_cell.angle_beta   90.00
_cell.angle_gamma   90.00
#
_symmetry.space_group_name_H-M   'P 1'
#
loop_
_entity.id
_entity.type
_entity.pdbx_description
1 polymer ?
#
loop_
_entity_poly.entity_id
_entity_poly.type
_entity_poly.pdbx_seq_one_letter_code
_entity_poly.pdbx_strand_id
1 'polypeptide(L)'
;MADSTVKIDDTTRNRLKALAAAAGMSMKDYLARVAEEKEHEQQLDTATAAFRRVIGAPGILDRFDADFGGMPPATAHGTPRAA
;
A
#
# COMPACT_ATOMS: atom_id res chain seq x y z
N MET A 1 24.79 -12.13 -4.45
CA MET A 1 25.10 -10.69 -4.34
C MET A 1 26.19 -10.50 -3.30
N ALA A 2 27.07 -9.50 -3.48
CA ALA A 2 28.11 -9.20 -2.49
C ALA A 2 27.49 -8.48 -1.29
N ASP A 3 27.97 -8.79 -0.08
CA ASP A 3 27.57 -8.08 1.13
C ASP A 3 28.20 -6.67 1.15
N SER A 4 27.45 -5.69 1.64
CA SER A 4 27.89 -4.31 1.80
C SER A 4 27.66 -3.82 3.23
N THR A 5 28.31 -2.72 3.61
CA THR A 5 28.17 -2.14 4.95
C THR A 5 27.66 -0.71 4.86
N VAL A 6 26.76 -0.33 5.77
CA VAL A 6 26.19 1.01 5.89
C VAL A 6 26.45 1.52 7.30
N LYS A 7 26.87 2.78 7.43
CA LYS A 7 27.03 3.42 8.72
C LYS A 7 25.67 3.91 9.24
N ILE A 8 25.33 3.47 10.43
CA ILE A 8 24.16 3.91 11.21
C ILE A 8 24.61 4.15 12.65
N ASP A 9 23.92 5.04 13.35
CA ASP A 9 24.16 5.25 14.78
C ASP A 9 23.75 4.01 15.60
N ASP A 10 24.30 3.91 16.81
CA ASP A 10 24.08 2.74 17.67
C ASP A 10 22.61 2.61 18.10
N THR A 11 21.87 3.72 18.23
CA THR A 11 20.44 3.68 18.57
C THR A 11 19.64 3.04 17.45
N THR A 12 19.87 3.47 16.21
CA THR A 12 19.24 2.89 15.03
C THR A 12 19.62 1.42 14.85
N ARG A 13 20.90 1.07 15.02
CA ARG A 13 21.36 -0.33 14.97
C ARG A 13 20.62 -1.20 16.00
N ASN A 14 20.50 -0.72 17.24
CA ASN A 14 19.86 -1.49 18.31
C ASN A 14 18.36 -1.67 18.07
N ARG A 15 17.68 -0.63 17.55
CA ARG A 15 16.27 -0.72 17.16
C ARG A 15 16.06 -1.77 16.07
N LEU A 16 16.85 -1.71 15.00
CA LEU A 16 16.76 -2.70 13.91
C LEU A 16 17.06 -4.12 14.39
N LYS A 17 18.01 -4.28 15.33
CA LYS A 17 18.36 -5.59 15.90
C LYS A 17 17.20 -6.16 16.70
N ALA A 18 16.55 -5.33 17.53
CA ALA A 18 15.39 -5.74 18.30
C ALA A 18 14.21 -6.13 17.41
N LEU A 19 13.96 -5.37 16.33
CA LEU A 19 12.91 -5.67 15.36
C LEU A 19 13.19 -6.98 14.61
N ALA A 20 14.42 -7.19 14.13
CA ALA A 20 14.82 -8.43 13.48
C ALA A 20 14.65 -9.64 14.42
N ALA A 21 15.08 -9.50 15.68
CA ALA A 21 14.92 -10.54 16.69
C ALA A 21 13.43 -10.85 16.98
N ALA A 22 12.59 -9.83 17.10
CA ALA A 22 11.15 -10.00 17.28
C ALA A 22 10.48 -10.70 16.08
N ALA A 23 11.00 -10.47 14.87
CA ALA A 23 10.57 -11.14 13.65
C ALA A 23 11.18 -12.55 13.47
N GLY A 24 12.08 -13.00 14.36
CA GLY A 24 12.80 -14.28 14.22
C GLY A 24 13.77 -14.32 13.04
N MET A 25 14.25 -13.16 12.58
CA MET A 25 15.07 -13.01 11.38
C MET A 25 16.49 -12.56 11.72
N SER A 26 17.44 -12.85 10.84
CA SER A 26 18.73 -12.17 10.88
C SER A 26 18.55 -10.68 10.54
N MET A 27 19.47 -9.83 10.99
CA MET A 27 19.44 -8.41 10.64
C MET A 27 19.44 -8.20 9.12
N LYS A 28 20.21 -9.02 8.39
CA LYS A 28 20.31 -8.95 6.92
C LYS A 28 18.96 -9.26 6.26
N ASP A 29 18.33 -10.36 6.66
CA ASP A 29 17.06 -10.79 6.06
C ASP A 29 15.93 -9.82 6.43
N TYR A 30 15.95 -9.30 7.67
CA TYR A 30 15.02 -8.28 8.09
C TYR A 30 15.15 -7.00 7.26
N LEU A 31 16.36 -6.52 7.01
CA LEU A 31 16.59 -5.33 6.17
C LEU A 31 16.19 -5.56 4.71
N ALA A 32 16.45 -6.75 4.16
CA ALA A 32 16.01 -7.10 2.81
C ALA A 32 14.48 -7.08 2.70
N ARG A 33 13.78 -7.69 3.65
CA ARG A 33 12.33 -7.66 3.72
C ARG A 33 11.77 -6.23 3.85
N VAL A 34 12.34 -5.42 4.74
CA VAL A 34 11.92 -4.02 4.90
C VAL A 34 12.11 -3.22 3.61
N ALA A 35 13.19 -3.47 2.87
CA ALA A 35 13.42 -2.82 1.59
C ALA A 35 12.34 -3.18 0.56
N GLU A 36 12.00 -4.46 0.43
CA GLU A 36 10.92 -4.94 -0.45
C GLU A 36 9.55 -4.35 -0.06
N GLU A 37 9.23 -4.34 1.25
CA GLU A 37 7.99 -3.73 1.74
C GLU A 37 7.91 -2.25 1.39
N LYS A 38 9.01 -1.49 1.55
CA LYS A 38 9.06 -0.07 1.20
C LYS A 38 9.02 0.20 -0.30
N GLU A 39 9.59 -0.68 -1.11
CA GLU A 39 9.46 -0.58 -2.56
C GLU A 39 8.01 -0.79 -3.01
N HIS A 40 7.33 -1.80 -2.45
CA HIS A 40 5.91 -2.03 -2.74
C HIS A 40 5.02 -0.85 -2.29
N GLU A 41 5.25 -0.29 -1.11
CA GLU A 41 4.53 0.92 -0.65
C GLU A 41 4.67 2.07 -1.68
N GLN A 42 5.89 2.34 -2.17
CA GLN A 42 6.12 3.40 -3.16
C GLN A 42 5.44 3.11 -4.51
N GLN A 43 5.45 1.86 -4.95
CA GLN A 43 4.77 1.44 -6.16
C GLN A 43 3.25 1.63 -6.03
N LEU A 44 2.67 1.29 -4.88
CA LEU A 44 1.25 1.48 -4.59
C LEU A 44 0.87 2.96 -4.55
N ASP A 45 1.69 3.81 -3.93
CA ASP A 45 1.47 5.26 -3.91
C ASP A 45 1.48 5.84 -5.33
N THR A 46 2.45 5.40 -6.15
CA THR A 46 2.57 5.82 -7.55
C THR A 46 1.36 5.38 -8.37
N ALA A 47 0.96 4.11 -8.27
CA ALA A 47 -0.20 3.58 -8.96
C ALA A 47 -1.50 4.29 -8.53
N THR A 48 -1.65 4.56 -7.24
CA THR A 48 -2.80 5.28 -6.69
C THR A 48 -2.86 6.71 -7.21
N ALA A 49 -1.74 7.41 -7.26
CA ALA A 49 -1.67 8.76 -7.81
C ALA A 49 -2.03 8.79 -9.30
N ALA A 50 -1.51 7.83 -10.08
CA ALA A 50 -1.85 7.67 -11.49
C ALA A 50 -3.34 7.39 -11.70
N PHE A 51 -3.90 6.45 -10.93
CA PHE A 51 -5.32 6.12 -10.98
C PHE A 51 -6.20 7.32 -10.66
N ARG A 52 -5.93 8.03 -9.54
CA ARG A 52 -6.65 9.25 -9.14
C ARG A 52 -6.62 10.32 -10.22
N ARG A 53 -5.48 10.49 -10.89
CA ARG A 53 -5.34 11.43 -12.01
C ARG A 53 -6.25 11.05 -13.19
N VAL A 54 -6.34 9.76 -13.53
CA VAL A 54 -7.16 9.29 -14.64
C VAL A 54 -8.64 9.43 -14.34
N ILE A 55 -9.11 8.97 -13.17
CA ILE A 55 -10.54 9.05 -12.84
C ILE A 55 -11.01 10.49 -12.56
N GLY A 56 -10.09 11.40 -12.19
CA GLY A 56 -10.37 12.82 -12.02
C GLY A 56 -10.37 13.61 -13.34
N ALA A 57 -9.99 13.00 -14.46
CA ALA A 57 -10.03 13.68 -15.75
C ALA A 57 -11.48 13.79 -16.25
N PRO A 58 -11.87 14.95 -16.82
CA PRO A 58 -13.23 15.17 -17.29
C PRO A 58 -13.61 14.13 -18.37
N GLY A 59 -14.82 13.59 -18.27
CA GLY A 59 -15.37 12.63 -19.24
C GLY A 59 -14.92 11.17 -19.08
N ILE A 60 -13.94 10.86 -18.23
CA ILE A 60 -13.49 9.47 -18.02
C ILE A 60 -14.55 8.64 -17.30
N LEU A 61 -15.13 9.15 -16.22
CA LEU A 61 -16.19 8.46 -15.49
C LEU A 61 -17.47 8.35 -16.31
N ASP A 62 -17.85 9.42 -17.01
CA ASP A 62 -19.02 9.42 -17.90
C ASP A 62 -18.89 8.36 -19.01
N ARG A 63 -17.69 8.23 -19.59
CA ARG A 63 -17.41 7.21 -20.61
C ARG A 63 -17.43 5.81 -20.03
N PHE A 64 -16.86 5.62 -18.85
CA PHE A 64 -16.87 4.33 -18.15
C PHE A 64 -18.32 3.90 -17.83
N ASP A 65 -19.15 4.81 -17.32
CA ASP A 65 -20.56 4.54 -17.05
C ASP A 65 -21.33 4.18 -18.32
N ALA A 66 -21.04 4.85 -19.44
CA ALA A 66 -21.65 4.54 -20.73
C ALA A 66 -21.25 3.15 -21.27
N ASP A 67 -20.00 2.75 -21.08
CA ASP A 67 -19.47 1.47 -21.60
C ASP A 67 -19.82 0.26 -20.69
N PHE A 68 -20.01 0.49 -19.37
CA PHE A 68 -20.21 -0.59 -18.38
C PHE A 68 -21.56 -0.55 -17.64
N GLY A 69 -22.47 0.36 -18.01
CA GLY A 69 -23.84 0.38 -17.49
C GLY A 69 -24.06 1.18 -16.20
N GLY A 70 -23.07 1.97 -15.79
CA GLY A 70 -23.10 2.81 -14.60
C GLY A 70 -23.27 2.04 -13.28
N MET A 71 -23.13 2.74 -12.16
CA MET A 71 -23.41 2.15 -10.86
C MET A 71 -24.93 2.09 -10.64
N PRO A 72 -25.52 0.92 -10.31
CA PRO A 72 -26.94 0.84 -10.02
C PRO A 72 -27.28 1.79 -8.87
N PRO A 73 -28.46 2.43 -8.90
CA PRO A 73 -28.87 3.32 -7.82
C PRO A 73 -28.80 2.56 -6.51
N ALA A 74 -28.12 3.14 -5.50
CA ALA A 74 -28.01 2.54 -4.19
C ALA A 74 -29.42 2.19 -3.69
N THR A 75 -29.75 0.91 -3.63
CA THR A 75 -31.03 0.44 -3.10
C THR A 75 -31.05 0.84 -1.65
N ALA A 76 -31.95 1.74 -1.28
CA ALA A 76 -32.21 2.10 0.10
C ALA A 76 -32.55 0.82 0.86
N HIS A 77 -31.57 0.25 1.57
CA HIS A 77 -31.81 -0.87 2.47
C HIS A 77 -32.63 -0.32 3.63
N GLY A 78 -33.95 -0.34 3.46
CA GLY A 78 -34.89 -0.14 4.56
C GLY A 78 -34.59 -1.19 5.61
N THR A 79 -33.96 -0.77 6.70
CA THR A 79 -33.78 -1.61 7.88
C THR A 79 -35.17 -1.95 8.43
N PRO A 80 -35.59 -3.22 8.50
CA PRO A 80 -36.82 -3.57 9.17
C PRO A 80 -36.59 -3.36 10.67
N ARG A 81 -37.28 -2.37 11.24
CA ARG A 81 -37.33 -2.17 12.69
C ARG A 81 -38.18 -3.29 13.28
N ALA A 82 -37.57 -4.17 14.07
CA ALA A 82 -38.27 -5.23 14.78
C ALA A 82 -39.27 -4.62 15.78
N ALA A 83 -40.47 -5.18 15.82
CA ALA A 83 -41.56 -4.88 16.75
C ALA A 83 -41.45 -5.76 18.01
#